data_AF-A0ABD2WX34-F1
#
_entry.id   AF-A0ABD2WX34-F1
#
_cell.length_a   1.000
_cell.length_b   1.000
_cell.length_c   1.000
_cell.angle_alpha   90.00
_cell.angle_beta   90.00
_cell.angle_gamma   90.00
#
_symmetry.space_group_name_H-M   'P 1'
#
loop_
_entity.id
_entity.type
_entity.pdbx_description
1 polymer ?
#
loop_
_entity_poly.entity_id
_entity_poly.type
_entity_poly.pdbx_seq_one_letter_code
_entity_poly.pdbx_strand_id
1 'polypeptide(L)'
;MYPAQILTGCGYRDGTVVYEAVYTMMHLHRHNKLAALFAPTSRIERLFNGSKEEKLQNVAPRFMLNESARMTWDRVYPFDELRVEDHQGLIIPGGTGIFNHLYFFSPPINFTRL
;
A
#
# COMPACT_ATOMS: atom_id res chain seq x y z
N MET A 1 -6.81 -15.24 12.69
CA MET A 1 -5.56 -14.55 12.31
C MET A 1 -5.70 -14.19 10.83
N TYR A 2 -5.42 -12.94 10.45
CA TYR A 2 -5.71 -12.39 9.12
C TYR A 2 -4.41 -12.21 8.33
N PRO A 3 -4.40 -12.35 6.99
CA PRO A 3 -3.25 -11.91 6.19
C PRO A 3 -3.01 -10.40 6.36
N ALA A 4 -1.75 -9.98 6.24
CA ALA A 4 -1.39 -8.58 6.11
C ALA A 4 -1.42 -8.18 4.63
N GLN A 5 -1.99 -7.02 4.32
CA GLN A 5 -1.99 -6.45 2.97
C GLN A 5 -1.25 -5.12 2.97
N ILE A 6 -0.19 -5.02 2.17
CA ILE A 6 0.70 -3.85 2.15
C ILE A 6 0.31 -2.94 0.99
N LEU A 7 0.02 -1.68 1.30
CA LEU A 7 -0.36 -0.64 0.36
C LEU A 7 0.75 0.43 0.29
N THR A 8 0.82 1.15 -0.83
CA THR A 8 1.85 2.18 -1.10
C THR A 8 1.23 3.47 -1.63
N GLY A 9 0.01 3.79 -1.22
CA GLY A 9 -0.78 4.93 -1.73
C GLY A 9 -2.00 4.50 -2.55
N CYS A 10 -2.59 5.43 -3.31
CA CYS A 10 -3.86 5.25 -4.01
C CYS A 10 -3.79 5.70 -5.49
N GLY A 11 -3.29 4.82 -6.35
CA GLY A 11 -3.11 5.07 -7.78
C GLY A 11 -1.99 4.21 -8.35
N TYR A 12 -2.16 3.60 -9.53
CA TYR A 12 -1.15 2.65 -10.04
C TYR A 12 0.21 3.30 -10.34
N ARG A 13 0.25 4.59 -10.74
CA ARG A 13 1.48 5.30 -11.15
C ARG A 13 2.27 5.91 -10.00
N ASP A 14 1.65 6.07 -8.84
CA ASP A 14 2.24 6.70 -7.66
C ASP A 14 1.92 5.96 -6.36
N GLY A 15 1.40 4.73 -6.45
CA GLY A 15 1.05 3.92 -5.31
C GLY A 15 0.54 2.53 -5.70
N THR A 16 -0.48 2.06 -4.99
CA THR A 16 -1.13 0.76 -5.21
C THR A 16 -2.21 0.83 -6.29
N VAL A 17 -2.31 -0.23 -7.12
CA VAL A 17 -3.44 -0.44 -8.04
C VAL A 17 -4.71 -0.64 -7.21
N VAL A 18 -5.60 0.34 -7.21
CA VAL A 18 -6.83 0.34 -6.40
C VAL A 18 -7.68 -0.90 -6.67
N TYR A 19 -7.83 -1.30 -7.94
CA TYR A 19 -8.63 -2.47 -8.30
C TYR A 19 -8.08 -3.77 -7.71
N GLU A 20 -6.78 -3.99 -7.77
CA GLU A 20 -6.17 -5.20 -7.20
C GLU A 20 -6.32 -5.24 -5.68
N ALA A 21 -6.10 -4.10 -5.01
CA ALA A 21 -6.28 -4.00 -3.57
C ALA A 21 -7.74 -4.27 -3.16
N VAL A 22 -8.70 -3.60 -3.81
CA VAL A 22 -10.13 -3.72 -3.50
C VAL A 22 -10.68 -5.09 -3.86
N TYR A 23 -10.33 -5.66 -5.01
CA TYR A 23 -10.78 -7.01 -5.37
C TYR A 23 -10.18 -8.08 -4.47
N THR A 24 -8.95 -7.91 -4.00
CA THR A 24 -8.36 -8.78 -2.98
C THR A 24 -9.18 -8.70 -1.68
N MET A 25 -9.45 -7.50 -1.17
CA MET A 25 -10.27 -7.31 0.03
C MET A 25 -11.67 -7.90 -0.14
N MET A 26 -12.31 -7.68 -1.29
CA MET A 26 -13.63 -8.22 -1.61
C MET A 26 -13.61 -9.75 -1.69
N HIS A 27 -12.58 -10.35 -2.29
CA HIS A 27 -12.44 -11.80 -2.35
C HIS A 27 -12.33 -12.40 -0.94
N LEU A 28 -11.47 -11.84 -0.08
CA LEU A 28 -11.37 -12.26 1.32
C LEU A 28 -12.72 -12.12 2.05
N HIS A 29 -13.39 -10.98 1.86
CA HIS A 29 -14.68 -10.71 2.50
C HIS A 29 -15.75 -11.73 2.09
N ARG A 30 -15.81 -12.12 0.81
CA ARG A 30 -16.72 -13.18 0.32
C ARG A 30 -16.46 -14.55 0.94
N HIS A 31 -15.26 -14.78 1.48
CA HIS A 31 -14.90 -16.00 2.20
C HIS A 31 -14.93 -15.82 3.73
N ASN A 32 -15.65 -14.80 4.24
CA ASN A 32 -15.74 -14.46 5.67
C ASN A 32 -14.36 -14.21 6.32
N LYS A 33 -13.41 -13.70 5.54
CA LYS A 33 -12.07 -13.31 5.99
C LYS A 33 -11.86 -11.81 5.78
N LEU A 34 -10.87 -11.26 6.48
CA LEU A 34 -10.41 -9.89 6.32
C LEU A 34 -8.89 -9.89 6.12
N ALA A 35 -8.34 -8.76 5.69
CA ALA A 35 -6.90 -8.48 5.76
C ALA A 35 -6.67 -7.32 6.73
N ALA A 36 -5.56 -7.36 7.47
CA ALA A 36 -5.05 -6.19 8.16
C ALA A 36 -4.27 -5.34 7.16
N LEU A 37 -4.60 -4.05 7.04
CA LEU A 37 -4.06 -3.18 6.00
C LEU A 37 -2.94 -2.32 6.59
N PHE A 38 -1.80 -2.26 5.91
CA PHE A 38 -0.65 -1.49 6.34
C PHE A 38 -0.09 -0.66 5.19
N ALA A 39 0.48 0.50 5.52
CA ALA A 39 1.19 1.33 4.55
C ALA A 39 2.36 2.09 5.20
N PRO A 40 3.47 2.31 4.47
CA PRO A 40 4.56 3.13 4.98
C PRO A 40 4.12 4.57 5.28
N THR A 41 4.76 5.21 6.25
CA THR A 41 4.52 6.62 6.60
C THR A 41 5.33 7.60 5.75
N SER A 42 6.19 7.10 4.86
CA SER A 42 7.09 7.92 4.04
C SER A 42 6.37 8.59 2.86
N ARG A 43 7.03 9.61 2.31
CA ARG A 43 6.56 10.41 1.17
C ARG A 43 6.53 9.57 -0.10
N ILE A 44 5.56 9.86 -0.98
CA ILE A 44 5.54 9.37 -2.36
C ILE A 44 6.51 10.22 -3.19
N GLU A 45 7.52 9.59 -3.80
CA GLU A 45 8.60 10.32 -4.49
C GLU A 45 8.20 10.90 -5.85
N ARG A 46 7.27 10.24 -6.55
CA ARG A 46 6.83 10.64 -7.89
C ARG A 46 5.32 10.63 -7.93
N LEU A 47 4.73 11.83 -7.88
CA LEU A 47 3.30 12.02 -7.99
C LEU A 47 2.88 12.14 -9.46
N PHE A 48 1.75 11.53 -9.80
CA PHE A 48 1.21 11.56 -11.15
C PHE A 48 -0.19 12.14 -11.14
N ASN A 49 -0.57 12.74 -12.27
CA ASN A 49 -1.96 13.10 -12.49
C ASN A 49 -2.77 11.82 -12.70
N GLY A 50 -3.84 11.61 -11.93
CA GLY A 50 -4.69 10.41 -12.08
C GLY A 50 -5.52 10.37 -13.38
N SER A 51 -5.64 11.49 -14.08
CA SER A 51 -6.42 11.64 -15.33
C SER A 51 -5.57 11.83 -16.59
N LYS A 52 -4.26 12.05 -16.42
CA LYS A 52 -3.31 12.31 -17.51
C LYS A 52 -2.03 11.54 -17.26
N GLU A 53 -1.35 11.11 -18.32
CA GLU A 53 -0.08 10.40 -18.21
C GLU A 53 1.12 11.30 -17.86
N GLU A 54 0.93 12.23 -16.91
CA GLU A 54 1.87 13.31 -16.62
C GLU A 54 2.32 13.29 -15.16
N LYS A 55 3.63 13.44 -14.95
CA LYS A 55 4.21 13.62 -13.62
C LYS A 55 3.90 15.03 -13.11
N LEU A 56 3.37 15.13 -11.89
CA LEU A 56 3.11 16.42 -11.25
C LEU A 56 4.41 17.05 -10.77
N GLN A 57 4.55 18.36 -10.99
CA GLN A 57 5.66 19.19 -10.51
C GLN A 57 5.13 20.29 -9.60
N ASN A 58 5.94 20.73 -8.62
CA ASN A 58 5.61 21.83 -7.70
C ASN A 58 4.29 21.66 -6.92
N VAL A 59 3.91 20.41 -6.62
CA VAL A 59 2.73 20.09 -5.80
C VAL A 59 3.12 19.79 -4.35
N ALA A 60 2.17 19.93 -3.44
CA ALA A 60 2.34 19.53 -2.04
C ALA A 60 2.72 18.04 -1.94
N PRO A 61 3.57 17.66 -0.97
CA PRO A 61 3.93 16.27 -0.75
C PRO A 61 2.70 15.44 -0.37
N ARG A 62 2.70 14.17 -0.79
CA ARG A 62 1.74 13.17 -0.32
C ARG A 62 2.47 12.01 0.32
N PHE A 63 1.80 11.34 1.24
CA PHE A 63 2.36 10.28 2.07
C PHE A 63 1.59 8.98 1.82
N MET A 64 2.31 7.86 1.77
CA MET A 64 1.72 6.57 1.40
C MET A 64 0.57 6.16 2.33
N LEU A 65 0.75 6.27 3.65
CA LEU A 65 -0.30 6.00 4.63
C LEU A 65 -1.56 6.85 4.39
N ASN A 66 -1.40 8.16 4.25
CA ASN A 66 -2.52 9.10 4.02
C ASN A 66 -3.26 8.79 2.72
N GLU A 67 -2.53 8.52 1.63
CA GLU A 67 -3.16 8.21 0.34
C GLU A 67 -3.82 6.83 0.38
N SER A 68 -3.24 5.84 1.05
CA SER A 68 -3.85 4.52 1.24
C SER A 68 -5.14 4.60 2.07
N ALA A 69 -5.20 5.48 3.08
CA ALA A 69 -6.41 5.69 3.89
C ALA A 69 -7.62 6.11 3.05
N ARG A 70 -7.39 6.80 1.92
CA ARG A 70 -8.45 7.22 0.98
C ARG A 70 -9.25 6.05 0.41
N MET A 71 -8.60 4.90 0.15
CA MET A 71 -9.29 3.71 -0.40
C MET A 71 -9.80 2.75 0.68
N THR A 72 -9.33 2.88 1.92
CA THR A 72 -9.63 1.94 3.01
C THR A 72 -10.58 2.53 4.05
N TRP A 73 -11.05 3.77 3.87
CA TRP A 73 -11.84 4.52 4.85
C TRP A 73 -11.14 4.56 6.22
N ASP A 74 -9.88 4.99 6.21
CA ASP A 74 -9.01 5.12 7.39
C ASP A 74 -8.66 3.80 8.10
N ARG A 75 -9.04 2.65 7.54
CA ARG A 75 -8.72 1.32 8.09
C ARG A 75 -7.36 0.82 7.64
N VAL A 76 -6.32 1.64 7.81
CA VAL A 76 -4.93 1.30 7.46
C VAL A 76 -4.00 1.75 8.58
N TYR A 77 -3.08 0.88 8.96
CA TYR A 77 -2.11 1.13 10.03
C TYR A 77 -0.73 1.50 9.45
N PRO A 78 0.09 2.25 10.19
CA PRO A 78 1.49 2.44 9.85
C PRO A 78 2.21 1.10 9.69
N PHE A 79 3.08 0.99 8.69
CA PHE A 79 3.85 -0.24 8.45
C PHE A 79 4.70 -0.68 9.66
N ASP A 80 5.21 0.28 10.45
CA ASP A 80 6.03 -0.01 11.63
C ASP A 80 5.25 -0.68 12.78
N GLU A 81 3.91 -0.70 12.71
CA GLU A 81 3.05 -1.43 13.65
C GLU A 81 2.81 -2.89 13.23
N LEU A 82 3.26 -3.29 12.04
CA LEU A 82 3.13 -4.66 11.55
C LEU A 82 3.95 -5.62 12.43
N ARG A 83 3.26 -6.61 13.00
CA ARG A 83 3.87 -7.74 13.72
C ARG A 83 3.64 -9.01 12.94
N VAL A 84 4.72 -9.61 12.46
CA VAL A 84 4.66 -10.76 11.55
C VAL A 84 3.92 -11.94 12.17
N GLU A 85 4.18 -12.18 13.45
CA GLU A 85 3.58 -13.23 14.27
C GLU A 85 2.04 -13.14 14.37
N ASP A 86 1.45 -11.97 14.09
CA ASP A 86 0.01 -11.74 14.15
C ASP A 86 -0.72 -12.07 12.81
N HIS A 87 0.02 -12.53 11.79
CA HIS A 87 -0.50 -12.72 10.44
C HIS A 87 -0.16 -14.10 9.84
N GLN A 88 -1.07 -14.64 9.02
CA GLN A 88 -0.91 -15.98 8.38
C GLN A 88 -0.40 -15.92 6.94
N GLY A 89 -0.08 -14.72 6.45
CA GLY A 89 0.32 -14.51 5.08
C GLY A 89 0.42 -13.05 4.72
N LEU A 90 1.02 -12.79 3.56
CA LEU A 90 1.28 -11.47 3.04
C LEU A 90 0.65 -11.31 1.66
N ILE A 91 -0.03 -10.18 1.44
CA ILE A 91 -0.60 -9.80 0.16
C ILE A 91 -0.02 -8.45 -0.25
N ILE A 92 0.57 -8.40 -1.44
CA ILE A 92 1.12 -7.18 -2.02
C ILE A 92 0.41 -6.96 -3.36
N PRO A 93 -0.65 -6.14 -3.41
CA PRO A 93 -1.23 -5.73 -4.69
C PRO A 93 -0.18 -5.00 -5.52
N GLY A 94 -0.35 -4.98 -6.84
CA GLY A 94 0.54 -4.31 -7.76
C GLY A 94 0.48 -2.79 -7.70
N GLY A 95 1.20 -2.17 -8.63
CA GLY A 95 1.38 -0.72 -8.71
C GLY A 95 2.85 -0.33 -8.65
N THR A 96 3.16 0.80 -9.27
CA THR A 96 4.54 1.31 -9.32
C THR A 96 5.03 1.81 -7.96
N GLY A 97 4.13 2.13 -7.02
CA GLY A 97 4.49 2.49 -5.65
C GLY A 97 5.30 1.39 -4.95
N ILE A 98 4.93 0.12 -5.16
CA ILE A 98 5.68 -1.04 -4.65
C ILE A 98 7.11 -1.05 -5.18
N PHE A 99 7.30 -0.88 -6.49
CA PHE A 99 8.64 -0.86 -7.06
C PHE A 99 9.45 0.33 -6.54
N ASN A 100 8.83 1.50 -6.45
CA ASN A 100 9.51 2.73 -6.03
C ASN A 100 9.90 2.74 -4.55
N HIS A 101 9.14 2.07 -3.69
CA HIS A 101 9.28 2.19 -2.24
C HIS A 101 9.61 0.88 -1.51
N LEU A 102 9.15 -0.28 -2.00
CA LEU A 102 9.40 -1.57 -1.35
C LEU A 102 10.67 -2.27 -1.86
N TYR A 103 11.06 -2.05 -3.11
CA TYR A 103 12.15 -2.81 -3.75
C TYR A 103 13.45 -2.00 -3.97
N PHE A 104 13.42 -0.66 -3.93
CA PHE A 104 14.54 0.15 -4.44
C PHE A 104 15.18 1.15 -3.46
N PHE A 105 14.65 1.36 -2.25
CA PHE A 105 15.28 2.29 -1.28
C PHE A 105 15.55 1.67 0.08
N SER A 106 16.71 2.05 0.63
CA SER A 106 17.36 1.45 1.79
C SER A 106 16.91 2.07 3.12
N PRO A 107 16.71 1.28 4.19
CA PRO A 107 16.75 -0.17 4.14
C PRO A 107 15.48 -0.70 3.44
N PRO A 108 15.62 -1.66 2.52
CA PRO A 108 14.47 -2.34 1.95
C PRO A 108 13.63 -2.93 3.09
N ILE A 109 12.31 -3.02 2.91
CA ILE A 109 11.48 -3.77 3.85
C ILE A 109 12.09 -5.17 3.96
N ASN A 110 12.58 -5.50 5.14
CA ASN A 110 13.31 -6.74 5.33
C ASN A 110 12.31 -7.90 5.42
N PHE A 111 12.00 -8.49 4.27
CA PHE A 111 11.10 -9.63 4.17
C PHE A 111 11.66 -10.91 4.85
N THR A 112 12.93 -10.94 5.29
CA THR A 112 13.48 -12.09 6.06
C THR A 112 13.03 -12.14 7.52
N ARG A 113 12.30 -11.13 7.99
CA ARG A 113 11.62 -11.16 9.29
C ARG A 113 10.15 -11.60 9.19
N LEU A 114 9.67 -11.93 7.99
CA LEU A 114 8.33 -12.51 7.74
C LEU A 114 8.32 -14.03 7.85
#